data_AF-A0A800DNU8-F1
#
_entry.id   AF-A0A800DNU8-F1
#
_cell.length_a   1.000
_cell.length_b   1.000
_cell.length_c   1.000
_cell.angle_alpha   90.00
_cell.angle_beta   90.00
_cell.angle_gamma   90.00
#
_symmetry.space_group_name_H-M   'P 1'
#
loop_
_entity.id
_entity.type
_entity.pdbx_description
1 polymer ?
#
loop_
_entity_poly.entity_id
_entity_poly.type
_entity_poly.pdbx_seq_one_letter_code
_entity_poly.pdbx_strand_id
1 'polypeptide(L)'
;MPRSENTLTTTIVGEWIISEDDKKDVDDEMRLFQCAVRIAFNRLLDGISKRHRQSQEKGLALSPCLFGDVEKLVASMFNINSRYAKDAVMQARSIISSQKELVKQHKDEKERAIKGLRKKLDSISNEDKRESISAKIEQLQQELLILEQHIENSTIPKVIFGGRENFEKRVNGKLSNADWKNLRNNKLYSRGDKSKEGGNLNTKIEIVPEGFSLSVAISHKVESPKTAPRVTGKLFLDVRRRERLREHLEDGGIYSIELIRGLDNVYRVHITFDEFVPCQVVSFSAGAIGVDVNP
;
A
#
# COMPACT_ATOMS: atom_id res chain seq x y z
N MET A 1 -16.28 -5.28 -4.07
CA MET A 1 -16.74 -6.63 -4.48
C MET A 1 -16.68 -7.50 -3.23
N PRO A 2 -17.80 -8.14 -2.81
CA PRO A 2 -17.75 -9.14 -1.76
C PRO A 2 -16.82 -10.27 -2.22
N ARG A 3 -15.92 -10.72 -1.33
CA ARG A 3 -14.98 -11.82 -1.61
C ARG A 3 -15.80 -13.10 -1.80
N SER A 4 -15.61 -13.80 -2.92
CA SER A 4 -16.05 -15.19 -3.02
C SER A 4 -15.23 -16.01 -2.02
N GLU A 5 -15.89 -16.89 -1.27
CA GLU A 5 -15.33 -17.63 -0.13
C GLU A 5 -14.13 -18.54 -0.46
N ASN A 6 -13.76 -18.67 -1.75
CA ASN A 6 -12.75 -19.61 -2.26
C ASN A 6 -11.62 -18.93 -3.06
N THR A 7 -11.21 -17.72 -2.68
CA THR A 7 -10.08 -17.02 -3.33
C THR A 7 -8.97 -16.71 -2.33
N LEU A 8 -7.73 -17.06 -2.69
CA LEU A 8 -6.52 -16.69 -1.96
C LEU A 8 -5.77 -15.62 -2.72
N THR A 9 -5.41 -14.53 -2.05
CA THR A 9 -4.54 -13.51 -2.64
C THR A 9 -3.08 -13.96 -2.48
N THR A 10 -2.43 -14.23 -3.60
CA THR A 10 -1.02 -14.64 -3.67
C THR A 10 -0.16 -13.44 -4.08
N THR A 11 0.99 -13.26 -3.42
CA THR A 11 2.00 -12.26 -3.81
C THR A 11 3.34 -12.91 -4.07
N ILE A 12 3.86 -12.71 -5.28
CA ILE A 12 5.16 -13.18 -5.72
C ILE A 12 6.12 -11.99 -5.77
N VAL A 13 7.32 -12.15 -5.23
CA VAL A 13 8.37 -11.13 -5.30
C VAL A 13 9.46 -11.59 -6.27
N GLY A 14 9.84 -10.68 -7.17
CA GLY A 14 10.93 -10.83 -8.12
C GLY A 14 11.86 -9.62 -8.19
N GLU A 15 12.88 -9.71 -9.03
CA GLU A 15 13.82 -8.64 -9.33
C GLU A 15 13.73 -8.25 -10.80
N TRP A 16 13.71 -6.95 -11.09
CA TRP A 16 13.65 -6.43 -12.45
C TRP A 16 15.00 -5.81 -12.84
N ILE A 17 15.59 -6.34 -13.90
CA ILE A 17 16.88 -5.91 -14.41
C ILE A 17 16.67 -5.15 -15.72
N ILE A 18 17.05 -3.89 -15.71
CA ILE A 18 16.97 -2.94 -16.84
C ILE A 18 18.36 -2.36 -17.12
N SER A 19 18.50 -1.75 -18.30
CA SER A 19 19.73 -1.02 -18.67
C SER A 19 19.97 0.17 -17.73
N GLU A 20 21.24 0.58 -17.58
CA GLU A 20 21.57 1.78 -16.78
C GLU A 20 20.94 3.05 -17.36
N ASP A 21 20.85 3.14 -18.70
CA ASP A 21 20.29 4.30 -19.40
C ASP A 21 18.78 4.48 -19.10
N ASP A 22 18.06 3.37 -18.91
CA ASP A 22 16.62 3.38 -18.64
C ASP A 22 16.27 3.70 -17.18
N LYS A 23 17.21 3.49 -16.24
CA LYS A 23 16.93 3.65 -14.80
C LYS A 23 16.40 5.03 -14.46
N LYS A 24 17.01 6.06 -15.05
CA LYS A 24 16.61 7.44 -14.79
C LYS A 24 15.14 7.68 -15.12
N ASP A 25 14.66 7.12 -16.24
CA ASP A 25 13.28 7.30 -16.69
C ASP A 25 12.29 6.59 -15.78
N VAL A 26 12.63 5.37 -15.37
CA VAL A 26 11.84 4.63 -14.38
C VAL A 26 11.79 5.38 -13.07
N ASP A 27 12.94 5.88 -12.58
CA ASP A 27 13.03 6.62 -11.33
C ASP A 27 12.20 7.92 -11.35
N ASP A 28 12.22 8.63 -12.47
CA ASP A 28 11.41 9.84 -12.67
C ASP A 28 9.91 9.50 -12.69
N GLU A 29 9.50 8.41 -13.34
CA GLU A 29 8.11 7.94 -13.31
C GLU A 29 7.67 7.56 -11.89
N MET A 30 8.50 6.82 -11.15
CA MET A 30 8.24 6.45 -9.74
C MET A 30 8.11 7.71 -8.86
N ARG A 31 9.00 8.68 -9.04
CA ARG A 31 8.98 9.95 -8.32
C ARG A 31 7.70 10.75 -8.60
N LEU A 32 7.31 10.88 -9.87
CA LEU A 32 6.10 11.58 -10.29
C LEU A 32 4.85 10.89 -9.74
N PHE A 33 4.78 9.57 -9.83
CA PHE A 33 3.71 8.77 -9.25
C PHE A 33 3.60 8.99 -7.72
N GLN A 34 4.70 8.92 -6.98
CA GLN A 34 4.69 9.17 -5.53
C GLN A 34 4.35 10.62 -5.17
N CYS A 35 4.73 11.59 -5.99
CA CYS A 35 4.26 12.96 -5.86
C CYS A 35 2.73 13.03 -6.02
N ALA A 36 2.18 12.39 -7.06
CA ALA A 36 0.74 12.33 -7.31
C ALA A 36 -0.02 11.71 -6.13
N VAL A 37 0.47 10.61 -5.56
CA VAL A 37 -0.11 9.96 -4.38
C VAL A 37 -0.18 10.93 -3.21
N ARG A 38 0.90 11.66 -2.93
CA ARG A 38 0.95 12.62 -1.81
C ARG A 38 0.02 13.80 -2.00
N ILE A 39 -0.04 14.37 -3.20
CA ILE A 39 -0.97 15.45 -3.51
C ILE A 39 -2.41 14.95 -3.41
N ALA A 40 -2.72 13.79 -4.00
CA ALA A 40 -4.04 13.19 -3.89
C ALA A 40 -4.43 12.95 -2.43
N PHE A 41 -3.53 12.41 -1.62
CA PHE A 41 -3.75 12.18 -0.19
C PHE A 41 -4.14 13.47 0.54
N ASN A 42 -3.36 14.55 0.37
CA ASN A 42 -3.66 15.83 1.01
C ASN A 42 -4.99 16.42 0.52
N ARG A 43 -5.27 16.37 -0.79
CA ARG A 43 -6.52 16.89 -1.36
C ARG A 43 -7.74 16.11 -0.89
N LEU A 44 -7.62 14.79 -0.76
CA LEU A 44 -8.68 13.95 -0.21
C LEU A 44 -8.94 14.27 1.27
N LEU A 45 -7.89 14.51 2.06
CA LEU A 45 -8.04 14.95 3.45
C LEU A 45 -8.69 16.34 3.55
N ASP A 46 -8.24 17.32 2.77
CA ASP A 46 -8.83 18.66 2.73
C ASP A 46 -10.33 18.61 2.37
N GLY A 47 -10.68 17.78 1.38
CA GLY A 47 -12.07 17.57 0.96
C GLY A 47 -12.90 16.85 2.02
N ILE A 48 -12.31 15.99 2.86
CA ILE A 48 -12.97 15.41 4.05
C ILE A 48 -13.17 16.51 5.12
N SER A 49 -12.14 17.29 5.43
CA SER A 49 -12.18 18.34 6.45
C SER A 49 -13.13 19.49 6.13
N LYS A 50 -13.31 19.83 4.84
CA LYS A 50 -14.32 20.82 4.39
C LYS A 50 -15.74 20.24 4.45
N ARG A 51 -15.92 18.94 4.18
CA ARG A 51 -17.22 18.24 4.29
C ARG A 51 -17.74 18.20 5.72
N HIS A 52 -16.91 17.80 6.69
CA HIS A 52 -17.32 17.75 8.10
C HIS A 52 -17.78 19.12 8.65
N ARG A 53 -17.10 20.21 8.25
CA ARG A 53 -17.50 21.58 8.64
C ARG A 53 -18.82 22.02 8.02
N GLN A 54 -19.00 21.81 6.70
CA GLN A 54 -20.22 22.24 6.01
C GLN A 54 -21.44 21.36 6.33
N SER A 55 -21.27 20.07 6.63
CA SER A 55 -22.37 19.20 7.05
C SER A 55 -22.92 19.57 8.42
N GLN A 56 -22.07 20.05 9.33
CA GLN A 56 -22.50 20.59 10.63
C GLN A 56 -23.19 21.95 10.50
N GLU A 57 -22.76 22.80 9.54
CA GLU A 57 -23.28 24.17 9.42
C GLU A 57 -24.56 24.31 8.57
N LYS A 58 -24.80 23.46 7.56
CA LYS A 58 -25.82 23.80 6.53
C LYS A 58 -26.81 22.72 6.11
N GLY A 59 -26.74 21.49 6.60
CA GLY A 59 -27.70 20.44 6.19
C GLY A 59 -27.83 20.23 4.67
N LEU A 60 -26.86 20.70 3.89
CA LEU A 60 -26.85 20.71 2.43
C LEU A 60 -25.89 19.64 1.92
N ALA A 61 -26.30 18.91 0.88
CA ALA A 61 -25.45 17.95 0.18
C ALA A 61 -24.23 18.66 -0.42
N LEU A 62 -23.07 18.47 0.19
CA LEU A 62 -21.80 18.98 -0.33
C LEU A 62 -21.54 18.40 -1.73
N SER A 63 -21.29 19.30 -2.69
CA SER A 63 -20.79 18.93 -4.01
C SER A 63 -19.45 18.20 -3.85
N PRO A 64 -19.31 16.96 -4.35
CA PRO A 64 -18.08 16.21 -4.21
C PRO A 64 -16.93 16.99 -4.85
N CYS A 65 -15.76 17.07 -4.20
CA CYS A 65 -14.54 16.99 -4.98
C CYS A 65 -14.59 15.58 -5.59
N LEU A 66 -15.14 15.47 -6.80
CA LEU A 66 -15.41 14.19 -7.43
C LEU A 66 -14.04 13.52 -7.57
N PHE A 67 -13.91 12.24 -7.27
CA PHE A 67 -12.61 11.56 -7.37
C PHE A 67 -11.93 11.83 -8.73
N GLY A 68 -12.74 11.95 -9.78
CA GLY A 68 -12.32 12.38 -11.12
C GLY A 68 -11.63 13.75 -11.18
N ASP A 69 -11.94 14.71 -10.33
CA ASP A 69 -11.29 16.02 -10.30
C ASP A 69 -9.88 15.93 -9.71
N VAL A 70 -9.71 15.13 -8.65
CA VAL A 70 -8.39 14.85 -8.08
C VAL A 70 -7.55 14.05 -9.08
N GLU A 71 -8.15 13.07 -9.76
CA GLU A 71 -7.51 12.32 -10.84
C GLU A 71 -7.04 13.23 -11.98
N LYS A 72 -7.90 14.13 -12.47
CA LYS A 72 -7.56 15.11 -13.52
C LYS A 72 -6.46 16.07 -13.05
N LEU A 73 -6.53 16.55 -11.81
CA LEU A 73 -5.55 17.45 -11.22
C LEU A 73 -4.16 16.80 -11.15
N VAL A 74 -4.06 15.57 -10.63
CA VAL A 74 -2.75 14.92 -10.51
C VAL A 74 -2.22 14.46 -11.86
N ALA A 75 -3.09 14.06 -12.80
CA ALA A 75 -2.70 13.76 -14.17
C ALA A 75 -2.06 14.99 -14.84
N SER A 76 -2.72 16.15 -14.78
CA SER A 76 -2.20 17.38 -15.41
C SER A 76 -0.96 17.93 -14.71
N MET A 77 -0.92 17.89 -13.38
CA MET A 77 0.19 18.44 -12.59
C MET A 77 1.50 17.68 -12.78
N PHE A 78 1.43 16.35 -12.97
CA PHE A 78 2.61 15.50 -13.06
C PHE A 78 2.86 14.93 -14.46
N ASN A 79 2.04 15.30 -15.44
CA ASN A 79 2.07 14.76 -16.80
C ASN A 79 2.05 13.23 -16.84
N ILE A 80 1.27 12.60 -15.94
CA ILE A 80 1.12 11.16 -15.88
C ILE A 80 -0.16 10.72 -16.58
N ASN A 81 -0.16 9.51 -17.13
CA ASN A 81 -1.35 9.00 -17.79
C ASN A 81 -2.52 8.82 -16.81
N SER A 82 -3.75 8.83 -17.35
CA SER A 82 -4.97 8.79 -16.55
C SER A 82 -5.10 7.53 -15.69
N ARG A 83 -4.48 6.42 -16.09
CA ARG A 83 -4.48 5.16 -15.31
C ARG A 83 -3.57 5.28 -14.09
N TYR A 84 -2.35 5.82 -14.24
CA TYR A 84 -1.49 6.12 -13.10
C TYR A 84 -2.10 7.16 -12.17
N ALA A 85 -2.76 8.19 -12.70
CA ALA A 85 -3.49 9.15 -11.87
C ALA A 85 -4.59 8.49 -11.03
N LYS A 86 -5.40 7.62 -11.64
CA LYS A 86 -6.41 6.81 -10.93
C LYS A 86 -5.78 5.91 -9.86
N ASP A 87 -4.69 5.24 -10.20
CA ASP A 87 -3.99 4.33 -9.29
C ASP A 87 -3.35 5.09 -8.12
N ALA A 88 -2.81 6.28 -8.35
CA ALA A 88 -2.28 7.16 -7.31
C ALA A 88 -3.36 7.63 -6.34
N VAL A 89 -4.52 8.04 -6.86
CA VAL A 89 -5.70 8.43 -6.04
C VAL A 89 -6.24 7.23 -5.26
N MET A 90 -6.28 6.05 -5.88
CA MET A 90 -6.67 4.81 -5.22
C MET A 90 -5.70 4.47 -4.07
N GLN A 91 -4.39 4.54 -4.30
CA GLN A 91 -3.39 4.29 -3.27
C GLN A 91 -3.50 5.29 -2.12
N ALA A 92 -3.70 6.58 -2.41
CA ALA A 92 -3.95 7.61 -1.40
C ALA A 92 -5.19 7.29 -0.54
N ARG A 93 -6.28 6.83 -1.16
CA ARG A 93 -7.50 6.39 -0.44
C ARG A 93 -7.22 5.18 0.44
N SER A 94 -6.50 4.18 -0.06
CA SER A 94 -6.11 3.00 0.71
C SER A 94 -5.25 3.38 1.92
N ILE A 95 -4.33 4.34 1.78
CA ILE A 95 -3.55 4.87 2.90
C ILE A 95 -4.47 5.52 3.93
N ILE A 96 -5.39 6.42 3.52
CA ILE A 96 -6.33 7.07 4.45
C ILE A 96 -7.19 6.02 5.19
N SER A 97 -7.72 5.04 4.46
CA SER A 97 -8.53 3.97 5.04
C SER A 97 -7.73 3.14 6.04
N SER A 98 -6.51 2.73 5.68
CA SER A 98 -5.61 1.99 6.55
C SER A 98 -5.28 2.78 7.83
N GLN A 99 -5.03 4.08 7.72
CA GLN A 99 -4.75 4.93 8.88
C GLN A 99 -5.97 5.05 9.82
N LYS A 100 -7.19 5.13 9.28
CA LYS A 100 -8.41 5.13 10.11
C LYS A 100 -8.58 3.83 10.87
N GLU A 101 -8.31 2.69 10.25
CA GLU A 101 -8.36 1.40 10.94
C GLU A 101 -7.25 1.25 11.98
N LEU A 102 -6.03 1.71 11.67
CA LEU A 102 -4.91 1.71 12.63
C LEU A 102 -5.21 2.54 13.88
N VAL A 103 -5.90 3.69 13.75
CA VAL A 103 -6.29 4.49 14.91
C VAL A 103 -7.22 3.70 15.84
N LYS A 104 -8.17 2.94 15.30
CA LYS A 104 -9.06 2.08 16.09
C LYS A 104 -8.27 0.96 16.78
N GLN A 105 -7.41 0.27 16.03
CA GLN A 105 -6.58 -0.80 16.58
C GLN A 105 -5.67 -0.30 17.71
N HIS A 106 -5.01 0.84 17.52
CA HIS A 106 -4.17 1.45 18.55
C HIS A 106 -4.96 1.89 19.77
N LYS A 107 -6.21 2.35 19.60
CA LYS A 107 -7.11 2.65 20.72
C LYS A 107 -7.34 1.38 21.55
N ASP A 108 -7.77 0.30 20.91
CA ASP A 108 -8.08 -0.98 21.57
C ASP A 108 -6.83 -1.58 22.26
N GLU A 109 -5.66 -1.44 21.65
CA GLU A 109 -4.38 -1.86 22.25
C GLU A 109 -4.04 -1.05 23.50
N LYS A 110 -4.19 0.27 23.45
CA LYS A 110 -3.93 1.14 24.60
C LYS A 110 -4.91 0.90 25.74
N GLU A 111 -6.19 0.71 25.46
CA GLU A 111 -7.20 0.35 26.46
C GLU A 111 -6.83 -0.96 27.17
N ARG A 112 -6.44 -1.99 26.39
CA ARG A 112 -5.96 -3.26 26.94
C ARG A 112 -4.71 -3.08 27.79
N ALA A 113 -3.75 -2.26 27.34
CA ALA A 113 -2.53 -1.97 28.08
C ALA A 113 -2.81 -1.25 29.41
N ILE A 114 -3.67 -0.22 29.42
CA ILE A 114 -4.09 0.51 30.62
C ILE A 114 -4.77 -0.45 31.60
N LYS A 115 -5.70 -1.29 31.12
CA LYS A 115 -6.37 -2.29 31.97
C LYS A 115 -5.37 -3.27 32.59
N GLY A 116 -4.37 -3.71 31.84
CA GLY A 116 -3.30 -4.57 32.32
C GLY A 116 -2.41 -3.89 33.38
N LEU A 117 -2.03 -2.62 33.16
CA LEU A 117 -1.22 -1.86 34.11
C LEU A 117 -1.96 -1.55 35.40
N ARG A 118 -3.26 -1.20 35.34
CA ARG A 118 -4.09 -1.00 36.54
C ARG A 118 -4.13 -2.25 37.42
N LYS A 119 -4.33 -3.43 36.83
CA LYS A 119 -4.27 -4.70 37.57
C LYS A 119 -2.90 -4.95 38.23
N LYS A 120 -1.81 -4.55 37.58
CA LYS A 120 -0.46 -4.65 38.17
C LYS A 120 -0.24 -3.64 39.30
N LEU A 121 -0.85 -2.47 39.21
CA LEU A 121 -0.77 -1.44 40.26
C LEU A 121 -1.40 -1.93 41.57
N ASP A 122 -2.47 -2.73 41.49
CA ASP A 122 -3.16 -3.29 42.66
C ASP A 122 -2.30 -4.32 43.43
N SER A 123 -1.38 -5.01 42.75
CA SER A 123 -0.58 -6.10 43.34
C SER A 123 0.81 -5.71 43.82
N ILE A 124 1.27 -4.49 43.52
CA ILE A 124 2.62 -4.03 43.85
C ILE A 124 2.61 -3.22 45.15
N SER A 125 3.44 -3.64 46.11
CA SER A 125 3.62 -2.96 47.41
C SER A 125 4.72 -1.89 47.40
N ASN A 126 5.67 -1.94 46.46
CA ASN A 126 6.77 -0.98 46.38
C ASN A 126 6.30 0.35 45.78
N GLU A 127 6.49 1.45 46.52
CA GLU A 127 5.96 2.77 46.17
C GLU A 127 6.56 3.35 44.88
N ASP A 128 7.88 3.32 44.70
CA ASP A 128 8.56 3.83 43.49
C ASP A 128 8.05 3.14 42.22
N LYS A 129 7.79 1.83 42.31
CA LYS A 129 7.22 1.06 41.19
C LYS A 129 5.76 1.43 40.93
N ARG A 130 4.98 1.75 41.96
CA ARG A 130 3.59 2.22 41.82
C ARG A 130 3.56 3.58 41.12
N GLU A 131 4.43 4.50 41.53
CA GLU A 131 4.55 5.83 40.91
C GLU A 131 4.92 5.73 39.42
N SER A 132 5.94 4.92 39.09
CA SER A 132 6.36 4.68 37.70
C SER A 132 5.25 4.09 36.82
N ILE A 133 4.48 3.12 37.34
CA ILE A 133 3.33 2.54 36.63
C ILE A 133 2.21 3.56 36.48
N SER A 134 1.94 4.35 37.51
CA SER A 134 0.93 5.42 37.47
C SER A 134 1.25 6.45 36.39
N ALA A 135 2.49 6.94 36.34
CA ALA A 135 2.96 7.85 35.30
C ALA A 135 2.81 7.24 33.90
N LYS A 136 3.06 5.92 33.76
CA LYS A 136 2.87 5.24 32.48
C LYS A 136 1.40 5.13 32.08
N ILE A 137 0.49 4.88 33.05
CA ILE A 137 -0.95 4.88 32.82
C ILE A 137 -1.40 6.26 32.36
N GLU A 138 -0.96 7.32 33.03
CA GLU A 138 -1.28 8.70 32.67
C GLU A 138 -0.82 9.03 31.24
N GLN A 139 0.42 8.67 30.89
CA GLN A 139 0.91 8.82 29.52
C GLN A 139 0.00 8.13 28.50
N LEU A 140 -0.39 6.87 28.75
CA LEU A 140 -1.25 6.11 27.84
C LEU A 140 -2.66 6.70 27.76
N GLN A 141 -3.18 7.28 28.84
CA GLN A 141 -4.48 7.96 28.84
C GLN A 141 -4.44 9.23 27.99
N GLN A 142 -3.37 10.02 28.06
CA GLN A 142 -3.19 11.19 27.19
C GLN A 142 -3.13 10.79 25.72
N GLU A 143 -2.39 9.72 25.39
CA GLU A 143 -2.32 9.19 24.03
C GLU A 143 -3.69 8.67 23.55
N LEU A 144 -4.47 8.03 24.44
CA LEU A 144 -5.81 7.54 24.14
C LEU A 144 -6.76 8.70 23.81
N LEU A 145 -6.72 9.79 24.59
CA LEU A 145 -7.53 10.99 24.34
C LEU A 145 -7.30 11.56 22.94
N ILE A 146 -6.04 11.61 22.49
CA ILE A 146 -5.68 12.05 21.13
C ILE A 146 -6.28 11.13 20.06
N LEU A 147 -6.24 9.81 20.27
CA LEU A 147 -6.82 8.85 19.33
C LEU A 147 -8.36 8.97 19.28
N GLU A 148 -9.00 9.17 20.42
CA GLU A 148 -10.45 9.39 20.50
C GLU A 148 -10.87 10.67 19.77
N GLN A 149 -10.10 11.75 19.95
CA GLN A 149 -10.32 12.99 19.21
C GLN A 149 -10.22 12.78 17.70
N HIS A 150 -9.28 11.95 17.23
CA HIS A 150 -9.19 11.61 15.81
C HIS A 150 -10.41 10.83 15.31
N ILE A 151 -10.90 9.87 16.10
CA ILE A 151 -12.08 9.07 15.77
C ILE A 151 -13.34 9.96 15.71
N GLU A 152 -13.57 10.76 16.75
CA GLU A 152 -14.73 11.65 16.87
C GLU A 152 -14.77 12.65 15.70
N ASN A 153 -13.63 13.30 15.42
CA ASN A 153 -13.53 14.25 14.32
C ASN A 153 -13.38 13.58 12.94
N SER A 154 -13.38 12.24 12.87
CA SER A 154 -13.17 11.48 11.64
C SER A 154 -11.88 11.85 10.87
N THR A 155 -10.87 12.28 11.61
CA THR A 155 -9.54 12.65 11.11
C THR A 155 -8.54 11.51 11.32
N ILE A 156 -7.31 11.69 10.83
CA ILE A 156 -6.21 10.74 11.03
C ILE A 156 -4.98 11.47 11.56
N PRO A 157 -4.10 10.79 12.32
CA PRO A 157 -2.80 11.31 12.66
C PRO A 157 -1.98 11.68 11.42
N LYS A 158 -1.01 12.58 11.61
CA LYS A 158 -0.15 13.04 10.52
C LYS A 158 0.67 11.87 9.95
N VAL A 159 0.48 11.60 8.66
CA VAL A 159 1.22 10.57 7.93
C VAL A 159 2.53 11.15 7.41
N ILE A 160 3.64 10.46 7.72
CA ILE A 160 4.97 10.78 7.21
C ILE A 160 5.33 9.81 6.10
N PHE A 161 5.23 10.28 4.85
CA PHE A 161 5.69 9.52 3.68
C PHE A 161 7.19 9.25 3.75
N GLY A 162 7.60 8.02 3.43
CA GLY A 162 8.97 7.52 3.64
C GLY A 162 9.19 6.84 5.00
N GLY A 163 8.19 6.89 5.89
CA GLY A 163 8.22 6.25 7.21
C GLY A 163 8.71 7.17 8.31
N ARG A 164 8.09 7.08 9.49
CA ARG A 164 8.43 7.91 10.65
C ARG A 164 9.85 7.67 11.15
N GLU A 165 10.27 6.42 11.24
CA GLU A 165 11.62 6.05 11.68
C GLU A 165 12.71 6.65 10.78
N ASN A 166 12.51 6.60 9.47
CA ASN A 166 13.43 7.19 8.50
C ASN A 166 13.45 8.72 8.56
N PHE A 167 12.31 9.34 8.87
CA PHE A 167 12.25 10.78 9.13
C PHE A 167 13.05 11.16 10.39
N GLU A 168 12.93 10.39 11.47
CA GLU A 168 13.71 10.58 12.70
C GLU A 168 15.21 10.38 12.44
N LYS A 169 15.59 9.35 11.68
CA LYS A 169 16.98 9.17 11.21
C LYS A 169 17.48 10.37 10.40
N ARG A 170 16.63 10.95 9.54
CA ARG A 170 16.96 12.16 8.76
C ARG A 170 17.15 13.39 9.65
N VAL A 171 16.31 13.60 10.66
CA VAL A 171 16.43 14.70 11.62
C VAL A 171 17.73 14.57 12.43
N ASN A 172 18.07 13.35 12.83
CA ASN A 172 19.27 13.04 13.61
C ASN A 172 20.55 12.93 12.77
N GLY A 173 20.53 13.29 11.48
CA GLY A 173 21.71 13.24 10.60
C GLY A 173 22.20 11.83 10.22
N LYS A 174 21.47 10.77 10.57
CA LYS A 174 21.82 9.37 10.27
C LYS A 174 21.37 8.89 8.88
N LEU A 175 20.58 9.71 8.18
CA LEU A 175 20.10 9.43 6.83
C LEU A 175 20.33 10.66 5.95
N SER A 176 20.94 10.46 4.78
CA SER A 176 21.20 11.55 3.86
C SER A 176 19.89 12.11 3.30
N ASN A 177 19.93 13.37 2.81
CA ASN A 177 18.76 13.96 2.16
C ASN A 177 18.40 13.23 0.84
N ALA A 178 19.40 12.67 0.15
CA ALA A 178 19.19 11.90 -1.07
C ALA A 178 18.46 10.59 -0.77
N ASP A 179 18.95 9.82 0.22
CA ASP A 179 18.33 8.55 0.61
C ASP A 179 16.92 8.76 1.16
N TRP A 180 16.70 9.83 1.93
CA TRP A 180 15.36 10.20 2.39
C TRP A 180 14.41 10.50 1.22
N LYS A 181 14.87 11.23 0.20
CA LYS A 181 14.08 11.46 -1.02
C LYS A 181 13.83 10.17 -1.78
N ASN A 182 14.82 9.27 -1.86
CA ASN A 182 14.69 7.98 -2.52
C ASN A 182 13.61 7.14 -1.83
N LEU A 183 13.67 6.95 -0.51
CA LEU A 183 12.66 6.21 0.26
C LEU A 183 11.22 6.76 0.14
N ARG A 184 11.08 8.03 -0.22
CA ARG A 184 9.79 8.67 -0.45
C ARG A 184 9.26 8.53 -1.87
N ASN A 185 10.13 8.21 -2.82
CA ASN A 185 9.86 8.26 -4.26
C ASN A 185 10.16 6.92 -4.95
N ASN A 186 10.48 5.87 -4.20
CA ASN A 186 10.95 4.59 -4.70
C ASN A 186 9.85 3.59 -5.00
N LYS A 187 8.60 4.01 -5.19
CA LYS A 187 7.48 3.09 -5.44
C LYS A 187 6.65 3.47 -6.65
N LEU A 188 6.28 2.50 -7.47
CA LEU A 188 5.30 2.65 -8.53
C LEU A 188 4.29 1.51 -8.41
N TYR A 189 3.02 1.86 -8.36
CA TYR A 189 1.95 0.88 -8.29
C TYR A 189 1.11 0.93 -9.57
N SER A 190 0.74 -0.24 -10.07
CA SER A 190 -0.23 -0.35 -11.15
C SER A 190 -1.15 -1.54 -10.95
N ARG A 191 -2.46 -1.30 -11.07
CA ARG A 191 -3.46 -2.36 -11.03
C ARG A 191 -3.75 -2.92 -12.43
N GLY A 192 -3.98 -4.22 -12.48
CA GLY A 192 -4.57 -4.85 -13.64
C GLY A 192 -6.08 -4.58 -13.78
N ASP A 193 -6.60 -4.89 -14.95
CA ASP A 193 -7.93 -4.55 -15.44
C ASP A 193 -8.46 -5.67 -16.33
N LYS A 194 -9.50 -6.36 -15.84
CA LYS A 194 -10.20 -7.48 -16.49
C LYS A 194 -10.70 -7.13 -17.89
N SER A 195 -11.00 -5.84 -18.13
CA SER A 195 -11.54 -5.37 -19.41
C SER A 195 -10.46 -5.12 -20.47
N LYS A 196 -9.18 -5.35 -20.15
CA LYS A 196 -8.03 -5.05 -21.01
C LYS A 196 -7.18 -6.29 -21.21
N GLU A 197 -6.82 -6.54 -22.46
CA GLU A 197 -5.91 -7.62 -22.84
C GLU A 197 -4.53 -7.43 -22.18
N GLY A 198 -3.93 -8.53 -21.74
CA GLY A 198 -2.62 -8.56 -21.07
C GLY A 198 -2.66 -8.23 -19.58
N GLY A 199 -3.85 -8.11 -18.97
CA GLY A 199 -4.04 -7.97 -17.53
C GLY A 199 -3.72 -6.56 -17.02
N ASN A 200 -2.56 -5.98 -17.32
CA ASN A 200 -2.14 -4.67 -16.83
C ASN A 200 -1.49 -3.81 -17.93
N LEU A 201 -2.08 -2.66 -18.23
CA LEU A 201 -1.64 -1.80 -19.36
C LEU A 201 -0.33 -1.04 -19.08
N ASN A 202 -0.11 -0.63 -17.84
CA ASN A 202 1.01 0.22 -17.47
C ASN A 202 2.24 -0.64 -17.16
N THR A 203 2.07 -1.79 -16.52
CA THR A 203 3.16 -2.73 -16.21
C THR A 203 2.81 -4.11 -16.74
N LYS A 204 3.42 -4.52 -17.86
CA LYS A 204 3.10 -5.77 -18.58
C LYS A 204 4.16 -6.82 -18.32
N ILE A 205 3.72 -8.02 -17.93
CA ILE A 205 4.57 -9.21 -17.86
C ILE A 205 4.34 -10.05 -19.12
N GLU A 206 5.43 -10.45 -19.77
CA GLU A 206 5.41 -11.34 -20.94
C GLU A 206 6.27 -12.58 -20.65
N ILE A 207 5.80 -13.74 -21.12
CA ILE A 207 6.53 -15.00 -21.03
C ILE A 207 7.49 -15.05 -22.22
N VAL A 208 8.78 -15.16 -21.94
CA VAL A 208 9.85 -15.26 -22.94
C VAL A 208 10.61 -16.58 -22.77
N PRO A 209 11.34 -17.08 -23.79
CA PRO A 209 12.06 -18.34 -23.68
C PRO A 209 13.00 -18.43 -22.46
N GLU A 210 13.58 -17.30 -22.04
CA GLU A 210 14.47 -17.22 -20.88
C GLU A 210 13.76 -17.02 -19.52
N GLY A 211 12.43 -17.00 -19.48
CA GLY A 211 11.63 -16.77 -18.28
C GLY A 211 10.56 -15.70 -18.49
N PHE A 212 10.71 -14.55 -17.84
CA PHE A 212 9.74 -13.46 -17.89
C PHE A 212 10.43 -12.13 -18.22
N SER A 213 9.75 -11.28 -18.97
CA SER A 213 10.11 -9.87 -19.13
C SER A 213 9.03 -8.98 -18.53
N LEU A 214 9.45 -7.89 -17.90
CA LEU A 214 8.57 -6.84 -17.40
C LEU A 214 8.80 -5.57 -18.21
N SER A 215 7.70 -4.98 -18.69
CA SER A 215 7.70 -3.71 -19.40
C SER A 215 6.90 -2.67 -18.64
N VAL A 216 7.46 -1.48 -18.38
CA VAL A 216 6.82 -0.38 -17.65
C VAL A 216 6.63 0.83 -18.56
N ALA A 217 5.42 1.40 -18.59
CA ALA A 217 5.12 2.61 -19.34
C ALA A 217 5.70 3.85 -18.66
N ILE A 218 6.41 4.68 -19.43
CA ILE A 218 6.99 5.95 -18.98
C ILE A 218 6.11 7.09 -19.49
N SER A 219 5.08 7.43 -18.71
CA SER A 219 4.02 8.32 -19.16
C SER A 219 4.45 9.79 -19.23
N HIS A 220 5.44 10.20 -18.44
CA HIS A 220 5.92 11.59 -18.47
C HIS A 220 6.73 11.95 -19.73
N LYS A 221 7.16 10.95 -20.52
CA LYS A 221 7.90 11.11 -21.78
C LYS A 221 7.01 11.05 -23.02
N VAL A 222 5.69 11.16 -22.88
CA VAL A 222 4.78 11.18 -24.03
C VAL A 222 4.96 12.51 -24.78
N GLU A 223 5.72 12.48 -25.88
CA GLU A 223 5.91 13.63 -26.79
C GLU A 223 4.81 13.75 -27.85
N SER A 224 4.01 12.70 -28.07
CA SER A 224 2.99 12.63 -29.11
C SER A 224 1.84 11.68 -28.72
N PRO A 225 0.61 11.87 -29.22
CA PRO A 225 -0.61 11.30 -28.63
C PRO A 225 -0.78 9.78 -28.78
N LYS A 226 0.21 9.05 -29.31
CA LYS A 226 -0.02 7.67 -29.78
C LYS A 226 0.29 6.57 -28.78
N THR A 227 1.34 6.62 -27.94
CA THR A 227 1.55 5.68 -26.81
C THR A 227 2.75 6.17 -25.97
N ALA A 228 2.74 5.93 -24.65
CA ALA A 228 3.91 6.18 -23.80
C ALA A 228 5.06 5.21 -24.12
N PRO A 229 6.31 5.68 -24.22
CA PRO A 229 7.46 4.78 -24.36
C PRO A 229 7.49 3.79 -23.19
N ARG A 230 8.06 2.61 -23.42
CA ARG A 230 8.14 1.55 -22.42
C ARG A 230 9.59 1.17 -22.19
N VAL A 231 9.96 1.00 -20.93
CA VAL A 231 11.21 0.37 -20.53
C VAL A 231 10.93 -1.10 -20.33
N THR A 232 11.69 -1.96 -21.01
CA THR A 232 11.55 -3.42 -20.90
C THR A 232 12.83 -4.01 -20.32
N GLY A 233 12.67 -4.95 -19.40
CA GLY A 233 13.79 -5.62 -18.74
C GLY A 233 13.44 -7.02 -18.31
N LYS A 234 14.46 -7.77 -17.89
CA LYS A 234 14.31 -9.16 -17.47
C LYS A 234 13.73 -9.22 -16.06
N LEU A 235 12.69 -10.03 -15.87
CA LEU A 235 12.05 -10.26 -14.58
C LEU A 235 12.53 -11.61 -14.03
N PHE A 236 13.38 -11.55 -13.02
CA PHE A 236 13.88 -12.72 -12.31
C PHE A 236 12.98 -13.09 -11.16
N LEU A 237 12.57 -14.36 -11.15
CA LEU A 237 11.75 -14.96 -10.10
C LEU A 237 12.44 -16.21 -9.57
N ASP A 238 12.26 -16.48 -8.28
CA ASP A 238 12.63 -17.76 -7.67
C ASP A 238 11.89 -18.92 -8.34
N VAL A 239 12.57 -20.06 -8.49
CA VAL A 239 12.12 -21.21 -9.30
C VAL A 239 10.73 -21.70 -8.86
N ARG A 240 10.47 -21.76 -7.54
CA ARG A 240 9.20 -22.25 -6.99
C ARG A 240 7.99 -21.38 -7.34
N ARG A 241 8.22 -20.10 -7.66
CA ARG A 241 7.18 -19.10 -7.92
C ARG A 241 6.90 -18.91 -9.41
N ARG A 242 7.78 -19.41 -10.28
CA ARG A 242 7.67 -19.26 -11.74
C ARG A 242 6.44 -19.95 -12.30
N GLU A 243 6.16 -21.17 -11.85
CA GLU A 243 5.07 -21.96 -12.41
C GLU A 243 3.71 -21.32 -12.12
N ARG A 244 3.47 -20.91 -10.87
CA ARG A 244 2.23 -20.24 -10.48
C ARG A 244 1.96 -18.98 -11.28
N LEU A 245 3.00 -18.15 -11.49
CA LEU A 245 2.83 -16.96 -12.32
C LEU A 245 2.58 -17.32 -13.78
N ARG A 246 3.24 -18.36 -14.31
CA ARG A 246 3.02 -18.81 -15.69
C ARG A 246 1.59 -19.26 -15.90
N GLU A 247 1.11 -20.20 -15.09
CA GLU A 247 -0.27 -20.72 -15.11
C GLU A 247 -1.27 -19.55 -15.05
N HIS A 248 -1.08 -18.63 -14.10
CA HIS A 248 -1.97 -17.48 -13.94
C HIS A 248 -1.97 -16.55 -15.15
N LEU A 249 -0.82 -16.34 -15.81
CA LEU A 249 -0.72 -15.49 -17.00
C LEU A 249 -1.31 -16.16 -18.24
N GLU A 250 -1.11 -17.47 -18.40
CA GLU A 250 -1.67 -18.28 -19.50
C GLU A 250 -3.20 -18.35 -19.42
N ASP A 251 -3.76 -18.40 -18.20
CA ASP A 251 -5.20 -18.31 -17.94
C ASP A 251 -5.78 -16.89 -18.17
N GLY A 252 -4.95 -15.92 -18.59
CA GLY A 252 -5.35 -14.53 -18.77
C GLY A 252 -5.68 -13.83 -17.44
N GLY A 253 -5.13 -14.33 -16.33
CA GLY A 253 -5.34 -13.82 -15.00
C GLY A 253 -4.88 -12.37 -14.85
N ILE A 254 -5.63 -11.61 -14.04
CA ILE A 254 -5.24 -10.23 -13.72
C ILE A 254 -4.25 -10.24 -12.57
N TYR A 255 -3.30 -9.32 -12.63
CA TYR A 255 -2.35 -9.08 -11.56
C TYR A 255 -2.19 -7.57 -11.33
N SER A 256 -1.79 -7.21 -10.12
CA SER A 256 -1.31 -5.89 -9.77
C SER A 256 0.19 -5.96 -9.50
N ILE A 257 0.90 -4.86 -9.77
CA ILE A 257 2.34 -4.76 -9.56
C ILE A 257 2.61 -3.57 -8.64
N GLU A 258 3.39 -3.82 -7.59
CA GLU A 258 4.11 -2.78 -6.86
C GLU A 258 5.61 -2.93 -7.15
N LEU A 259 6.17 -1.95 -7.86
CA LEU A 259 7.60 -1.84 -8.10
C LEU A 259 8.23 -1.00 -6.99
N ILE A 260 9.31 -1.52 -6.39
CA ILE A 260 10.00 -0.90 -5.25
C ILE A 260 11.50 -0.86 -5.55
N ARG A 261 12.10 0.33 -5.56
CA ARG A 261 13.56 0.49 -5.65
C ARG A 261 14.17 0.51 -4.25
N GLY A 262 15.09 -0.41 -3.96
CA GLY A 262 15.84 -0.41 -2.70
C GLY A 262 16.97 0.62 -2.70
N LEU A 263 17.55 0.88 -1.52
CA LEU A 263 18.76 1.72 -1.38
C LEU A 263 19.99 1.06 -2.04
N ASP A 264 19.93 -0.25 -2.25
CA ASP A 264 20.86 -1.06 -3.04
C ASP A 264 20.71 -0.86 -4.56
N ASN A 265 19.80 0.02 -5.00
CA ASN A 265 19.44 0.25 -6.40
C ASN A 265 18.82 -0.96 -7.12
N VAL A 266 18.35 -1.97 -6.38
CA VAL A 266 17.65 -3.12 -6.94
C VAL A 266 16.16 -2.83 -7.03
N TYR A 267 15.57 -3.09 -8.20
CA TYR A 267 14.15 -2.99 -8.45
C TYR A 267 13.47 -4.31 -8.09
N ARG A 268 12.69 -4.29 -7.00
CA ARG A 268 11.88 -5.43 -6.55
C ARG A 268 10.47 -5.28 -7.08
N VAL A 269 9.92 -6.36 -7.61
CA VAL A 269 8.58 -6.40 -8.21
C VAL A 269 7.70 -7.30 -7.36
N HIS A 270 6.69 -6.71 -6.74
CA HIS A 270 5.67 -7.44 -5.99
C HIS A 270 4.46 -7.62 -6.90
N ILE A 271 4.20 -8.86 -7.31
CA ILE A 271 3.13 -9.24 -8.23
C ILE A 271 2.04 -9.89 -7.39
N THR A 272 0.88 -9.26 -7.34
CA THR A 272 -0.25 -9.73 -6.51
C THR A 272 -1.44 -10.06 -7.38
N PHE A 273 -1.98 -11.26 -7.21
CA PHE A 273 -3.16 -11.75 -7.90
C PHE A 273 -3.97 -12.70 -7.02
N ASP A 274 -5.23 -12.91 -7.39
CA ASP A 274 -6.12 -13.82 -6.68
C ASP A 274 -6.15 -15.17 -7.40
N GLU A 275 -5.87 -16.25 -6.65
CA GLU A 275 -5.94 -17.63 -7.10
C GLU A 275 -7.24 -18.26 -6.59
N PHE A 276 -7.89 -19.08 -7.42
CA PHE A 276 -9.03 -19.87 -6.98
C PHE A 276 -8.54 -21.11 -6.26
N VAL A 277 -9.02 -21.33 -5.04
CA VAL A 277 -8.77 -22.58 -4.33
C VAL A 277 -10.03 -23.43 -4.43
N PRO A 278 -9.99 -24.59 -5.11
CA PRO A 278 -11.16 -25.46 -5.15
C PRO A 278 -11.51 -25.89 -3.73
N CYS A 279 -12.79 -25.79 -3.39
CA CYS A 279 -13.31 -26.29 -2.12
C CYS A 279 -13.01 -27.79 -2.04
N GLN A 280 -12.13 -28.18 -1.11
CA GLN A 280 -11.89 -29.59 -0.83
C GLN A 280 -13.13 -30.14 -0.13
N VAL A 281 -14.02 -30.75 -0.89
CA VAL A 281 -15.12 -31.52 -0.33
C VAL A 281 -14.54 -32.84 0.18
N VAL A 282 -14.23 -32.88 1.48
CA VAL A 282 -13.84 -34.12 2.15
C VAL A 282 -15.11 -34.95 2.34
N SER A 283 -15.30 -35.94 1.46
CA SER A 283 -16.39 -36.92 1.60
C SER A 283 -15.91 -38.12 2.40
N PHE A 284 -16.66 -38.48 3.44
CA PHE A 284 -16.44 -39.71 4.22
C PHE A 284 -17.17 -40.93 3.65
N SER A 285 -17.81 -40.78 2.48
CA SER A 285 -18.59 -41.86 1.84
C SER A 285 -17.76 -43.10 1.46
N ALA A 286 -16.44 -42.96 1.34
CA ALA A 286 -15.50 -44.04 1.05
C ALA A 286 -14.71 -44.53 2.28
N GLY A 287 -15.10 -44.09 3.49
CA GLY A 287 -14.35 -44.31 4.73
C GLY A 287 -13.34 -43.20 5.04
N ALA A 288 -12.84 -43.17 6.27
CA ALA A 288 -11.86 -42.18 6.74
C ALA A 288 -10.61 -42.87 7.28
N ILE A 289 -9.43 -42.31 7.02
CA ILE A 289 -8.17 -42.72 7.65
C ILE A 289 -7.79 -41.66 8.67
N GLY A 290 -7.68 -42.06 9.94
CA GLY A 290 -7.11 -41.22 11.00
C GLY A 290 -5.60 -41.31 10.99
N VAL A 291 -4.92 -40.18 10.83
CA VAL A 291 -3.47 -40.08 10.96
C VAL A 291 -3.18 -39.42 12.31
N ASP A 292 -2.60 -40.17 13.24
CA ASP A 292 -2.08 -39.60 14.48
C ASP A 292 -0.76 -38.88 14.17
N VAL A 293 -0.71 -37.58 14.45
CA VAL A 293 0.45 -36.71 14.18
C VAL A 293 1.20 -36.32 15.46
N ASN A 294 0.95 -37.01 16.58
CA ASN A 294 1.79 -36.87 17.77
C ASN A 294 3.12 -37.64 17.60
N PRO A 295 4.28 -36.97 17.72
CA PRO A 295 5.59 -37.62 17.79
C PRO A 295 5.86 -38.29 19.15
#